data_AF-A0AA42QCY1-F1
#
_entry.id   AF-A0AA42QCY1-F1
#
_cell.length_a   1.000
_cell.length_b   1.000
_cell.length_c   1.000
_cell.angle_alpha   90.00
_cell.angle_beta   90.00
_cell.angle_gamma   90.00
#
_symmetry.space_group_name_H-M   'P 1'
#
loop_
_entity.id
_entity.type
_entity.pdbx_description
1 polymer ?
#
loop_
_entity_poly.entity_id
_entity_poly.type
_entity_poly.pdbx_seq_one_letter_code
_entity_poly.pdbx_strand_id
1 'polypeptide(L)'
;MKMKTEHFEALKAMLSGFAREDLQAGREHYRKEGLSSKRYRWDVLYSVPYAKRQEWFDLGIYAYLNDDHIDTALRASIETDW
;
A
#
# COMPACT_ATOMS: atom_id res chain seq x y z
N MET A 1 -15.25 -3.98 1.13
CA MET A 1 -14.26 -3.01 0.61
C MET A 1 -14.95 -2.16 -0.46
N LYS A 2 -14.83 -0.83 -0.45
CA LYS A 2 -15.49 0.07 -1.43
C LYS A 2 -14.69 0.23 -2.74
N MET A 3 -13.38 -0.04 -2.70
CA MET A 3 -12.51 -0.02 -3.87
C MET A 3 -12.98 -1.03 -4.91
N LYS A 4 -13.06 -0.62 -6.18
CA LYS A 4 -13.37 -1.50 -7.30
C LYS A 4 -12.28 -2.56 -7.48
N THR A 5 -12.66 -3.74 -7.95
CA THR A 5 -11.75 -4.88 -8.12
C THR A 5 -10.57 -4.53 -9.01
N GLU A 6 -10.80 -3.88 -10.15
CA GLU A 6 -9.75 -3.49 -11.09
C GLU A 6 -8.71 -2.55 -10.47
N HIS A 7 -9.13 -1.62 -9.61
CA HIS A 7 -8.21 -0.71 -8.92
C HIS A 7 -7.44 -1.42 -7.80
N PHE A 8 -8.08 -2.39 -7.14
CA PHE A 8 -7.43 -3.23 -6.14
C PHE A 8 -6.35 -4.13 -6.77
N GLU A 9 -6.67 -4.81 -7.87
CA GLU A 9 -5.70 -5.65 -8.59
C GLU A 9 -4.55 -4.82 -9.16
N ALA A 10 -4.82 -3.62 -9.67
CA ALA A 10 -3.76 -2.70 -10.11
C ALA A 10 -2.85 -2.27 -8.95
N LEU A 11 -3.40 -1.97 -7.78
CA LEU A 11 -2.62 -1.68 -6.57
C LEU A 11 -1.76 -2.88 -6.18
N LYS A 12 -2.33 -4.07 -6.15
CA LYS A 12 -1.61 -5.31 -5.79
C LYS A 12 -0.49 -5.62 -6.77
N ALA A 13 -0.73 -5.47 -8.07
CA ALA A 13 0.28 -5.63 -9.11
C ALA A 13 1.40 -4.59 -9.01
N MET A 14 1.07 -3.35 -8.61
CA MET A 14 2.07 -2.31 -8.36
C MET A 14 2.99 -2.67 -7.17
N LEU A 15 2.43 -3.30 -6.13
CA LEU A 15 3.16 -3.71 -4.92
C LEU A 15 3.87 -5.06 -5.05
N SER A 16 3.52 -5.90 -6.04
CA SER A 16 4.19 -7.21 -6.23
C SER A 16 5.64 -7.09 -6.71
N GLY A 17 6.09 -5.89 -7.07
CA GLY A 17 7.49 -5.62 -7.43
C GLY A 17 8.44 -5.61 -6.23
N PHE A 18 7.94 -5.60 -4.99
CA PHE A 18 8.78 -5.69 -3.80
C PHE A 18 9.06 -7.16 -3.45
N ALA A 19 10.32 -7.47 -3.15
CA ALA A 19 10.67 -8.78 -2.61
C ALA A 19 10.00 -8.97 -1.24
N ARG A 20 9.51 -10.19 -0.97
CA ARG A 20 8.79 -10.49 0.28
C ARG A 20 9.69 -10.28 1.51
N GLU A 21 10.97 -10.61 1.36
CA GLU A 21 12.02 -10.47 2.36
C GLU A 21 12.26 -9.01 2.71
N ASP A 22 12.30 -8.12 1.70
CA ASP A 22 12.46 -6.67 1.90
C ASP A 22 11.24 -6.10 2.65
N LEU A 23 10.04 -6.52 2.27
CA LEU A 23 8.82 -6.12 2.99
C LEU A 23 8.85 -6.63 4.45
N GLN A 24 9.36 -7.83 4.70
CA GLN A 24 9.47 -8.35 6.05
C GLN A 24 10.49 -7.59 6.89
N ALA A 25 11.67 -7.31 6.33
CA ALA A 25 12.70 -6.54 6.99
C ALA A 25 12.22 -5.11 7.32
N GLY A 26 11.53 -4.46 6.38
CA GLY A 26 10.92 -3.14 6.57
C GLY A 26 9.88 -3.14 7.70
N ARG A 27 8.96 -4.12 7.72
CA ARG A 27 7.97 -4.28 8.81
C ARG A 27 8.66 -4.36 10.18
N GLU A 28 9.67 -5.23 10.30
CA GLU A 28 10.37 -5.44 11.57
C GLU A 28 11.13 -4.19 12.03
N HIS A 29 11.71 -3.44 11.10
CA HIS A 29 12.35 -2.16 11.41
C HIS A 29 11.33 -1.17 11.99
N TYR A 30 10.19 -0.96 11.33
CA TYR A 30 9.15 -0.04 11.80
C TYR A 30 8.61 -0.45 13.17
N ARG A 31 8.41 -1.76 13.38
CA ARG A 31 7.99 -2.30 14.68
C ARG A 31 8.99 -2.01 15.79
N LYS A 32 10.30 -2.17 15.54
CA LYS A 32 11.36 -1.89 16.52
C LYS A 32 11.47 -0.41 16.88
N GLU A 33 11.26 0.48 15.91
CA GLU A 33 11.28 1.93 16.10
C GLU A 33 9.98 2.48 16.72
N GLY A 34 8.99 1.62 17.02
CA GLY A 34 7.70 2.05 17.57
C GLY A 34 6.81 2.78 16.56
N LEU A 35 7.08 2.64 15.26
CA LEU A 35 6.26 3.21 14.18
C LEU A 35 5.04 2.32 13.92
N SER A 36 3.95 2.95 13.45
CA SER A 36 2.70 2.23 13.19
C SER A 36 2.74 1.42 11.90
N SER A 37 2.00 0.31 11.88
CA SER A 37 1.78 -0.52 10.69
C SER A 37 1.06 0.26 9.59
N LYS A 38 0.19 1.22 9.95
CA LYS A 38 -0.39 2.17 8.99
C LYS A 38 0.71 2.98 8.33
N ARG A 39 1.62 3.59 9.08
CA ARG A 39 2.71 4.39 8.51
C ARG A 39 3.55 3.56 7.53
N TYR A 40 3.94 2.35 7.92
CA TYR A 40 4.69 1.44 7.05
C TYR A 40 3.99 1.17 5.71
N ARG A 41 2.70 0.82 5.72
CA ARG A 41 1.93 0.56 4.49
C ARG A 41 1.94 1.74 3.52
N TRP A 42 1.79 2.95 4.06
CA TRP A 42 1.79 4.17 3.26
C TRP A 42 3.18 4.50 2.72
N ASP A 43 4.24 4.29 3.52
CA ASP A 43 5.62 4.48 3.05
C ASP A 43 5.99 3.47 1.95
N VAL A 44 5.50 2.22 2.02
CA VAL A 44 5.64 1.24 0.93
C VAL A 44 4.90 1.69 -0.34
N LEU A 45 3.68 2.23 -0.23
CA LEU A 45 2.99 2.80 -1.40
C LEU A 45 3.77 3.97 -1.99
N TYR A 46 4.36 4.84 -1.16
CA TYR A 46 5.08 6.03 -1.57
C TYR A 46 6.52 5.76 -2.04
N SER A 47 7.09 4.58 -1.77
CA SER A 47 8.39 4.16 -2.31
C SER A 47 8.29 3.66 -3.76
N VAL A 48 7.08 3.35 -4.24
CA VAL A 48 6.83 3.08 -5.66
C VAL A 48 7.18 4.33 -6.49
N PRO A 49 7.86 4.19 -7.65
CA PRO A 49 8.17 5.32 -8.52
C PRO A 49 6.95 6.22 -8.78
N TYR A 50 7.15 7.54 -8.60
CA TYR A 50 6.08 8.53 -8.68
C TYR A 50 5.19 8.34 -9.91
N ALA A 51 5.76 8.16 -11.10
CA ALA A 51 5.02 7.99 -12.34
C ALA A 51 4.00 6.84 -12.29
N LYS A 52 4.42 5.66 -11.80
CA LYS A 52 3.54 4.48 -11.69
C LYS A 52 2.43 4.68 -10.65
N ARG A 53 2.81 5.22 -9.50
CA ARG A 53 1.88 5.46 -8.40
C ARG A 53 0.86 6.56 -8.75
N GLN A 54 1.30 7.62 -9.42
CA GLN A 54 0.43 8.71 -9.86
C GLN A 54 -0.55 8.23 -10.92
N GLU A 55 -0.10 7.43 -11.89
CA GLU A 55 -0.98 6.80 -12.89
C GLU A 55 -2.13 6.01 -12.23
N TRP A 56 -1.85 5.27 -11.15
CA TRP A 56 -2.89 4.59 -10.38
C TRP A 56 -3.85 5.57 -9.70
N PHE A 57 -3.36 6.65 -9.08
CA PHE A 57 -4.21 7.68 -8.47
C PHE A 57 -5.08 8.43 -9.51
N ASP A 58 -4.54 8.65 -10.71
CA ASP A 58 -5.18 9.36 -11.82
C ASP A 58 -6.37 8.58 -12.43
N LEU A 59 -6.54 7.30 -12.06
CA LEU A 59 -7.76 6.52 -12.34
C LEU A 59 -9.01 7.06 -11.61
N GLY A 60 -8.90 8.20 -10.90
CA GLY A 60 -9.98 8.82 -10.15
C GLY A 60 -10.27 8.11 -8.83
N ILE A 61 -9.26 7.48 -8.21
CA ILE A 61 -9.36 6.72 -6.96
C ILE A 61 -10.07 7.55 -5.87
N TYR A 62 -9.63 8.80 -5.70
CA TYR A 62 -10.18 9.72 -4.70
C TYR A 62 -11.56 10.29 -5.04
N ALA A 63 -12.09 10.06 -6.24
CA ALA A 63 -13.46 10.46 -6.56
C ALA A 63 -14.51 9.65 -5.77
N TYR A 64 -14.14 8.48 -5.26
CA TYR A 64 -15.07 7.60 -4.53
C TYR A 64 -14.46 6.88 -3.32
N LEU A 65 -13.15 7.03 -3.08
CA LEU A 65 -12.42 6.49 -1.94
C LEU A 65 -11.84 7.59 -1.05
N ASN A 66 -11.46 7.18 0.14
CA ASN A 66 -10.70 7.97 1.11
C ASN A 66 -9.51 7.13 1.60
N ASP A 67 -8.68 7.74 2.44
CA ASP A 67 -7.46 7.09 2.94
C ASP A 67 -7.73 5.80 3.71
N ASP A 68 -8.85 5.67 4.42
CA ASP A 68 -9.17 4.43 5.15
C ASP A 68 -9.52 3.28 4.21
N HIS A 69 -10.18 3.57 3.08
CA HIS A 69 -10.42 2.56 2.05
C HIS A 69 -9.11 2.11 1.40
N ILE A 70 -8.18 3.04 1.15
CA ILE A 70 -6.87 2.73 0.57
C ILE A 70 -6.02 1.95 1.57
N ASP A 71 -6.00 2.35 2.85
CA ASP A 71 -5.26 1.67 3.90
C ASP A 71 -5.74 0.23 4.12
N THR A 72 -7.05 0.01 4.01
CA THR A 72 -7.64 -1.34 4.04
C THR A 72 -7.09 -2.21 2.90
N ALA A 73 -6.99 -1.66 1.69
CA ALA A 73 -6.45 -2.37 0.53
C ALA A 73 -4.94 -2.62 0.66
N LEU A 74 -4.19 -1.66 1.18
CA LEU A 74 -2.76 -1.80 1.47
C LEU A 74 -2.51 -2.91 2.50
N ARG A 75 -3.33 -2.98 3.57
CA ARG A 75 -3.20 -4.03 4.60
C ARG A 75 -3.41 -5.42 4.03
N ALA A 76 -4.39 -5.58 3.15
CA ALA A 76 -4.64 -6.84 2.46
C ALA A 76 -3.50 -7.22 1.48
N SER A 77 -2.71 -6.24 1.02
CA SER A 77 -1.64 -6.47 0.04
C SER A 77 -0.27 -6.71 0.67
N ILE A 78 0.00 -6.11 1.84
CA ILE A 78 1.35 -6.06 2.44
C ILE A 78 1.44 -6.96 3.72
N GLU A 79 0.34 -7.55 4.21
CA GLU A 79 0.30 -8.42 5.40
C GLU A 79 1.02 -7.82 6.62
N THR A 80 0.38 -6.84 7.29
CA THR A 80 1.04 -5.96 8.28
C THR A 80 0.34 -5.88 9.64
N ASP A 81 -0.23 -6.96 10.17
CA ASP A 81 -0.90 -6.90 11.48
C ASP A 81 0.12 -7.14 12.61
N TRP A 82 0.51 -6.04 13.28
CA TRP A 82 1.27 -5.98 14.54
C TRP A 82 0.85 -4.77 15.36
#